data_AF-A0A1H3L194-F1
#
_entry.id   AF-A0A1H3L194-F1
#
_cell.length_a   1.000
_cell.length_b   1.000
_cell.length_c   1.000
_cell.angle_alpha   90.00
_cell.angle_beta   90.00
_cell.angle_gamma   90.00
#
_symmetry.space_group_name_H-M   'P 1'
#
loop_
_entity.id
_entity.type
_entity.pdbx_description
1 polymer ?
#
loop_
_entity_poly.entity_id
_entity_poly.type
_entity_poly.pdbx_seq_one_letter_code
_entity_poly.pdbx_strand_id
1 'polypeptide(L)'
;MSVARSETTVDDERVRVTTYTFEKAGDTTGPHVHEFDYVLVPVTGGTLTAVSTVDGSSRTLTQVSGTPYTGAAGLAHTVTADQDGIVFVEIELKPQG
;
A
#
# COMPACT_ATOMS: atom_id res chain seq x y z
N MET A 1 -17.62 2.27 -0.84
CA MET A 1 -16.16 2.13 -0.96
C MET A 1 -15.72 3.12 -2.01
N SER A 2 -14.95 4.13 -1.62
CA SER A 2 -14.29 5.05 -2.55
C SER A 2 -12.89 4.52 -2.87
N VAL A 3 -12.29 5.00 -3.95
CA VAL A 3 -10.91 4.65 -4.28
C VAL A 3 -9.99 5.53 -3.44
N ALA A 4 -8.98 4.94 -2.80
CA ALA A 4 -7.93 5.67 -2.11
C ALA A 4 -7.19 6.60 -3.09
N ARG A 5 -6.84 7.80 -2.64
CA ARG A 5 -6.04 8.71 -3.46
C ARG A 5 -4.59 8.23 -3.46
N SER A 6 -3.96 8.18 -4.63
CA SER A 6 -2.53 7.94 -4.79
C SER A 6 -1.86 9.13 -5.49
N GLU A 7 -0.67 9.49 -5.03
CA GLU A 7 0.14 10.57 -5.61
C GLU A 7 1.60 10.14 -5.70
N THR A 8 2.10 9.96 -6.92
CA THR A 8 3.50 9.63 -7.20
C THR A 8 4.32 10.91 -7.29
N THR A 9 5.30 11.04 -6.39
CA THR A 9 6.15 12.25 -6.30
C THR A 9 7.54 12.02 -6.87
N VAL A 10 8.00 10.77 -6.93
CA VAL A 10 9.26 10.37 -7.54
C VAL A 10 9.00 9.14 -8.40
N ASP A 11 9.50 9.16 -9.62
CA ASP A 11 9.55 8.01 -10.52
C ASP A 11 10.82 8.14 -11.37
N ASP A 12 11.91 7.53 -10.92
CA ASP A 12 13.21 7.54 -11.60
C ASP A 12 13.72 6.11 -11.86
N GLU A 13 14.95 5.94 -12.32
CA GLU A 13 15.53 4.63 -12.63
C GLU A 13 15.73 3.73 -11.39
N ARG A 14 15.71 4.31 -10.19
CA ARG A 14 15.99 3.62 -8.93
C ARG A 14 14.72 3.25 -8.19
N VAL A 15 13.77 4.18 -8.12
CA VAL A 15 12.58 4.04 -7.28
C VAL A 15 11.34 4.68 -7.90
N ARG A 16 10.17 4.18 -7.49
CA ARG A 16 8.90 4.92 -7.54
C ARG A 16 8.42 5.18 -6.11
N VAL A 17 8.08 6.43 -5.80
CA VAL A 17 7.57 6.84 -4.48
C VAL A 17 6.16 7.38 -4.62
N THR A 18 5.21 6.67 -4.01
CA THR A 18 3.79 7.00 -4.06
C THR A 18 3.24 7.17 -2.65
N THR A 19 2.57 8.29 -2.40
CA THR A 19 1.79 8.48 -1.16
C THR A 19 0.37 8.01 -1.41
N TYR A 20 -0.13 7.14 -0.54
CA TYR A 20 -1.52 6.70 -0.52
C TYR A 20 -2.27 7.36 0.64
N THR A 21 -3.47 7.86 0.36
CA THR A 21 -4.36 8.47 1.33
C THR A 21 -5.73 7.81 1.25
N PHE A 22 -6.14 7.17 2.34
CA PHE A 22 -7.48 6.63 2.57
C PHE A 22 -8.19 7.61 3.47
N GLU A 23 -9.11 8.40 2.92
CA GLU A 23 -9.79 9.44 3.68
C GLU A 23 -10.80 8.83 4.65
N LYS A 24 -11.48 7.75 4.25
CA LYS A 24 -12.53 7.09 5.03
C LYS A 24 -12.34 5.59 5.14
N ALA A 25 -12.91 5.02 6.21
CA ALA A 25 -13.10 3.59 6.34
C ALA A 25 -13.88 3.03 5.15
N GLY A 26 -13.40 1.92 4.60
CA GLY A 26 -13.91 1.32 3.37
C GLY A 26 -13.34 1.91 2.08
N ASP A 27 -12.45 2.90 2.14
CA ASP A 27 -11.66 3.28 0.97
C ASP A 27 -10.72 2.14 0.58
N THR A 28 -10.48 1.97 -0.72
CA THR A 28 -9.72 0.83 -1.24
C THR A 28 -8.75 1.23 -2.34
N THR A 29 -7.63 0.51 -2.44
CA THR A 29 -6.73 0.58 -3.60
C THR A 29 -7.36 0.05 -4.88
N GLY A 30 -8.43 -0.76 -4.77
CA GLY A 30 -8.81 -1.69 -5.82
C GLY A 30 -7.80 -2.84 -5.99
N PRO A 31 -8.12 -3.83 -6.84
CA PRO A 31 -7.24 -4.96 -7.10
C PRO A 31 -5.99 -4.52 -7.85
N HIS A 32 -4.82 -4.90 -7.34
CA HIS A 32 -3.53 -4.59 -7.96
C HIS A 32 -2.51 -5.69 -7.71
N VAL A 33 -1.44 -5.66 -8.49
CA VAL A 33 -0.25 -6.51 -8.33
C VAL A 33 0.95 -5.61 -8.14
N HIS A 34 1.77 -5.91 -7.13
CA HIS A 34 3.05 -5.24 -6.90
C HIS A 34 4.04 -5.64 -7.99
N GLU A 35 4.49 -4.68 -8.80
CA GLU A 35 5.47 -4.94 -9.86
C GLU A 35 6.89 -5.15 -9.30
N PHE A 36 7.19 -4.47 -8.18
CA PHE A 36 8.51 -4.42 -7.57
C PHE A 36 8.47 -4.81 -6.09
N ASP A 37 9.65 -5.15 -5.55
CA ASP A 37 9.83 -5.17 -4.11
C ASP A 37 9.67 -3.73 -3.58
N TYR A 38 9.15 -3.58 -2.37
CA TYR A 38 8.84 -2.25 -1.87
C TYR A 38 9.09 -2.12 -0.37
N VAL A 39 9.34 -0.88 0.05
CA VAL A 39 9.29 -0.45 1.45
C VAL A 39 8.03 0.37 1.64
N LEU A 40 7.22 0.02 2.64
CA LEU A 40 6.05 0.80 3.02
C LEU A 40 6.33 1.50 4.35
N VAL A 41 6.08 2.80 4.38
CA VAL A 41 6.28 3.67 5.53
C VAL A 41 4.92 4.22 5.99
N PRO A 42 4.35 3.70 7.09
CA PRO A 42 3.15 4.28 7.66
C PRO A 42 3.39 5.71 8.17
N VAL A 43 2.55 6.65 7.75
CA VAL A 43 2.62 8.04 8.19
C VAL A 43 1.69 8.25 9.38
N THR A 44 0.41 7.91 9.27
CA THR A 44 -0.55 8.02 10.38
C THR A 44 -0.68 6.72 11.18
N GLY A 45 -0.50 5.57 10.51
CA GLY A 45 -0.77 4.24 11.08
C GLY A 45 -2.26 3.88 11.03
N GLY A 46 -2.61 2.71 11.55
CA GLY A 46 -3.98 2.20 11.55
C GLY A 46 -4.10 0.76 11.08
N THR A 47 -5.33 0.31 10.94
CA THR A 47 -5.70 -1.04 10.56
C THR A 47 -6.26 -1.05 9.15
N LEU A 48 -5.72 -1.92 8.30
CA LEU A 48 -6.21 -2.19 6.96
C LEU A 48 -6.52 -3.69 6.82
N THR A 49 -7.46 -4.02 5.96
CA THR A 49 -7.71 -5.39 5.51
C THR A 49 -7.13 -5.58 4.12
N ALA A 50 -6.24 -6.57 3.96
CA ALA A 50 -5.73 -6.99 2.65
C ALA A 50 -6.40 -8.31 2.24
N VAL A 51 -6.94 -8.37 1.03
CA VAL A 51 -7.57 -9.56 0.44
C VAL A 51 -6.80 -9.97 -0.81
N SER A 52 -6.26 -11.19 -0.82
CA SER A 52 -5.58 -11.77 -1.97
C SER A 52 -6.53 -11.88 -3.16
N THR A 53 -6.09 -11.41 -4.32
CA THR A 53 -6.86 -11.54 -5.57
C THR A 53 -6.63 -12.89 -6.27
N VAL A 54 -5.78 -13.75 -5.69
CA VAL A 54 -5.47 -15.09 -6.25
C VAL A 54 -6.39 -16.15 -5.65
N ASP A 55 -6.56 -16.15 -4.33
CA ASP A 55 -7.27 -17.19 -3.58
C ASP A 55 -8.36 -16.66 -2.64
N GLY A 56 -8.54 -15.33 -2.56
CA GLY A 56 -9.53 -14.69 -1.71
C GLY A 56 -9.19 -14.70 -0.21
N SER A 57 -8.02 -15.19 0.19
CA SER A 57 -7.58 -15.15 1.58
C SER A 57 -7.46 -13.72 2.08
N SER A 58 -7.86 -13.47 3.33
CA SER A 58 -7.78 -12.14 3.94
C SER A 58 -6.86 -12.12 5.14
N ARG A 59 -6.22 -10.98 5.36
CA ARG A 59 -5.43 -10.70 6.56
C ARG A 59 -5.60 -9.25 7.00
N THR A 60 -5.52 -9.05 8.31
CA THR A 60 -5.46 -7.72 8.91
C THR A 60 -4.02 -7.24 8.95
N LEU A 61 -3.78 -6.01 8.52
CA LEU A 61 -2.53 -5.29 8.60
C LEU A 61 -2.65 -4.20 9.66
N THR A 62 -1.84 -4.28 10.72
CA THR A 62 -1.73 -3.20 11.71
C THR A 62 -0.48 -2.40 11.43
N GLN A 63 -0.66 -1.17 10.97
CA GLN A 63 0.42 -0.21 10.74
C GLN A 63 0.66 0.63 11.98
N VAL A 64 1.93 0.75 12.35
CA VAL A 64 2.39 1.67 13.39
C VAL A 64 3.11 2.82 12.71
N SER A 65 2.70 4.06 13.00
CA SER A 65 3.32 5.26 12.44
C SER A 65 4.83 5.24 12.62
N GLY A 66 5.57 5.56 11.55
CA GLY A 66 7.03 5.59 11.54
C GLY A 66 7.72 4.22 11.62
N THR A 67 6.97 3.11 11.57
CA THR A 67 7.53 1.74 11.60
C THR A 67 7.45 1.13 10.20
N PRO A 68 8.50 1.25 9.36
CA PRO A 68 8.47 0.74 8.01
C PRO A 68 8.56 -0.78 7.97
N TYR A 69 8.04 -1.36 6.89
CA TYR A 69 8.17 -2.79 6.59
C TYR A 69 8.33 -3.02 5.08
N THR A 70 8.80 -4.20 4.71
CA THR A 70 9.00 -4.58 3.30
C THR A 70 7.86 -5.45 2.79
N GLY A 71 7.56 -5.33 1.51
CA GLY A 71 6.79 -6.31 0.76
C GLY A 71 7.52 -6.75 -0.51
N ALA A 72 7.02 -7.81 -1.13
CA ALA A 72 7.66 -8.46 -2.27
C ALA A 72 6.88 -8.23 -3.56
N ALA A 73 7.61 -8.17 -4.67
CA ALA A 73 7.04 -8.20 -6.01
C ALA A 73 6.13 -9.42 -6.21
N GLY A 74 5.13 -9.28 -7.07
CA GLY A 74 4.15 -10.31 -7.41
C GLY A 74 3.01 -10.46 -6.40
N LEU A 75 3.04 -9.75 -5.26
CA LEU A 75 1.90 -9.74 -4.33
C LEU A 75 0.68 -9.13 -5.00
N ALA A 76 -0.40 -9.91 -5.08
CA ALA A 76 -1.65 -9.52 -5.74
C ALA A 76 -2.79 -9.45 -4.72
N HIS A 77 -3.28 -8.25 -4.43
CA HIS A 77 -4.29 -8.03 -3.40
C HIS A 77 -5.12 -6.76 -3.63
N THR A 78 -6.19 -6.63 -2.86
CA THR A 78 -6.93 -5.39 -2.63
C THR A 78 -6.73 -5.00 -1.18
N VAL A 79 -6.36 -3.74 -0.92
CA VAL A 79 -6.26 -3.20 0.44
C VAL A 79 -7.43 -2.26 0.69
N THR A 80 -8.06 -2.40 1.84
CA THR A 80 -9.18 -1.58 2.29
C THR A 80 -8.91 -1.02 3.68
N ALA A 81 -9.16 0.26 3.90
CA ALA A 81 -8.99 0.88 5.20
C ALA A 81 -10.11 0.47 6.16
N ASP A 82 -9.75 0.09 7.39
CA ASP A 82 -10.74 -0.23 8.43
C ASP A 82 -11.07 0.99 9.30
N GLN A 83 -10.39 2.13 9.08
CA GLN A 83 -10.66 3.41 9.73
C GLN A 83 -10.34 4.61 8.83
N ASP A 84 -10.75 5.80 9.23
CA ASP A 84 -10.53 7.06 8.51
C ASP A 84 -9.08 7.54 8.62
N GLY A 85 -8.61 8.29 7.62
CA GLY A 85 -7.35 9.04 7.70
C GLY A 85 -6.07 8.19 7.70
N ILE A 86 -6.07 7.03 7.05
CA ILE A 86 -4.85 6.23 6.90
C ILE A 86 -4.01 6.80 5.76
N VAL A 87 -2.75 7.12 6.07
CA VAL A 87 -1.75 7.59 5.10
C VAL A 87 -0.50 6.75 5.23
N PHE A 88 0.03 6.29 4.09
CA PHE A 88 1.34 5.67 4.01
C PHE A 88 2.06 6.10 2.73
N VAL A 89 3.38 6.00 2.77
CA VAL A 89 4.25 6.15 1.60
C VAL A 89 4.74 4.77 1.20
N GLU A 90 4.61 4.43 -0.08
CA GLU A 90 5.17 3.22 -0.66
C GLU A 90 6.35 3.60 -1.57
N ILE A 91 7.46 2.90 -1.39
CA ILE A 91 8.71 3.10 -2.11
C ILE A 91 9.02 1.79 -2.84
N GLU A 92 8.69 1.74 -4.12
CA GLU A 92 8.95 0.61 -5.00
C GLU A 92 10.41 0.65 -5.49
N LEU A 93 11.11 -0.47 -5.39
CA LEU A 93 12.53 -0.63 -5.70
C LEU A 93 12.70 -1.21 -7.11
N LYS A 94 13.12 -0.38 -8.06
CA LYS A 94 13.27 -0.83 -9.45
C LYS A 94 14.54 -1.66 -9.63
N PRO A 95 14.51 -2.69 -10.49
CA PRO A 95 15.69 -3.48 -10.82
C PRO A 95 16.82 -2.57 -11.29
N GLN A 96 17.99 -2.75 -10.70
CA GLN A 96 19.23 -2.16 -11.20
C GLN A 96 19.92 -3.21 -12.08
N GLY A 97 20.38 -2.78 -13.25
CA GLY A 97 21.09 -3.65 -14.20
C GLY A 97 22.44 -4.16 -13.69
#